data_AF-A0A2E7ABP5-F1
#
_entry.id   AF-A0A2E7ABP5-F1
#
_cell.length_a   1.000
_cell.length_b   1.000
_cell.length_c   1.000
_cell.angle_alpha   90.00
_cell.angle_beta   90.00
_cell.angle_gamma   90.00
#
_symmetry.space_group_name_H-M   'P 1'
#
loop_
_entity.id
_entity.type
_entity.pdbx_description
1 polymer ?
#
loop_
_entity_poly.entity_id
_entity_poly.type
_entity_poly.pdbx_seq_one_letter_code
_entity_poly.pdbx_strand_id
1 'polypeptide(L)'
;MVADWLLEAAAEYNRASLEARDSYPAHVLMPVGTLATIIDWSFRSLPDEILVGIDIDTARPNPGGVDEVFGGARDGMFAGQGYLMGQ
;
A
#
# COMPACT_ATOMS: atom_id res chain seq x y z
N MET A 1 7.21 15.82 3.08
CA MET A 1 7.77 15.71 1.71
C MET A 1 8.28 14.29 1.57
N VAL A 2 7.85 13.56 0.54
CA VAL A 2 8.31 12.19 0.28
C VAL A 2 9.65 12.26 -0.45
N ALA A 3 10.63 11.46 -0.04
CA ALA A 3 11.94 11.45 -0.68
C ALA A 3 11.89 10.80 -2.08
N ASP A 4 12.68 11.32 -3.02
CA ASP A 4 12.66 10.87 -4.43
C ASP A 4 12.97 9.38 -4.57
N TRP A 5 13.95 8.87 -3.81
CA TRP A 5 14.29 7.44 -3.81
C TRP A 5 13.10 6.54 -3.42
N LEU A 6 12.22 7.03 -2.55
CA LEU A 6 11.05 6.27 -2.11
C LEU A 6 9.95 6.29 -3.20
N LEU A 7 9.83 7.38 -3.95
CA LEU A 7 8.94 7.46 -5.11
C LEU A 7 9.41 6.51 -6.22
N GLU A 8 10.70 6.48 -6.50
CA GLU A 8 11.31 5.56 -7.47
C GLU A 8 11.12 4.10 -7.06
N ALA A 9 11.39 3.77 -5.79
CA ALA A 9 11.19 2.42 -5.26
C ALA A 9 9.71 1.99 -5.31
N ALA A 10 8.78 2.89 -4.99
CA ALA A 10 7.35 2.62 -5.08
C ALA A 10 6.90 2.41 -6.54
N ALA A 11 7.42 3.18 -7.49
CA ALA A 11 7.14 2.99 -8.90
C ALA A 11 7.65 1.64 -9.41
N GLU A 12 8.86 1.24 -9.00
CA GLU A 12 9.44 -0.07 -9.33
C GLU A 12 8.58 -1.22 -8.76
N TYR A 13 8.23 -1.11 -7.48
CA TYR A 13 7.39 -2.09 -6.81
C TYR A 13 6.04 -2.24 -7.49
N ASN A 14 5.39 -1.13 -7.84
CA ASN A 14 4.09 -1.15 -8.52
C ASN A 14 4.17 -1.79 -9.92
N ARG A 15 5.26 -1.57 -10.65
CA ARG A 15 5.50 -2.21 -11.95
C ARG A 15 5.66 -3.72 -11.80
N ALA A 16 6.49 -4.17 -10.85
CA ALA A 16 6.65 -5.59 -10.56
C ALA A 16 5.34 -6.24 -10.05
N SER A 17 4.59 -5.53 -9.21
CA SER A 17 3.29 -5.98 -8.71
C SER A 17 2.29 -6.13 -9.87
N LEU A 18 2.28 -5.22 -10.84
CA LEU A 18 1.42 -5.31 -12.01
C LEU A 18 1.74 -6.52 -12.90
N GLU A 19 3.01 -6.82 -13.09
CA GLU A 19 3.48 -8.01 -13.81
C GLU A 19 3.08 -9.29 -13.08
N ALA A 20 3.08 -9.26 -11.73
CA ALA A 20 2.75 -10.38 -10.87
C ALA A 20 1.28 -10.39 -10.39
N ARG A 21 0.38 -9.60 -10.98
CA ARG A 21 -1.00 -9.41 -10.46
C ARG A 21 -1.80 -10.69 -10.30
N ASP A 22 -1.54 -11.70 -11.13
CA ASP A 22 -2.23 -12.99 -11.11
C ASP A 22 -1.63 -13.96 -10.07
N SER A 23 -0.52 -13.59 -9.42
CA SER A 23 0.18 -14.42 -8.42
C SER A 23 -0.39 -14.29 -7.01
N TYR A 24 -1.20 -13.27 -6.74
CA TYR A 24 -1.79 -13.02 -5.43
C TYR A 24 -3.31 -12.88 -5.54
N PRO A 25 -4.05 -13.28 -4.49
CA PRO A 25 -5.51 -13.25 -4.50
C PRO A 25 -6.13 -11.85 -4.35
N ALA A 26 -5.37 -10.89 -3.81
CA ALA A 26 -5.83 -9.54 -3.54
C ALA A 26 -4.65 -8.57 -3.49
N HIS A 27 -4.92 -7.30 -3.75
CA HIS A 27 -3.98 -6.20 -3.59
C HIS A 27 -4.37 -5.28 -2.43
N VAL A 28 -3.39 -4.54 -1.93
CA VAL A 28 -3.54 -3.51 -0.92
C VAL A 28 -2.90 -2.24 -1.44
N LEU A 29 -3.56 -1.09 -1.25
CA LEU A 29 -3.03 0.19 -1.67
C LEU A 29 -2.68 1.04 -0.46
N MET A 30 -1.42 1.46 -0.38
CA MET A 30 -0.90 2.34 0.66
C MET A 30 -0.34 3.60 0.01
N PRO A 31 -0.78 4.81 0.40
CA PRO A 31 -0.15 6.04 -0.04
C PRO A 31 1.33 6.05 0.35
N VAL A 32 2.19 6.51 -0.56
CA VAL A 32 3.65 6.57 -0.28
C VAL A 32 3.95 7.50 0.90
N GLY A 33 3.10 8.50 1.17
CA GLY A 33 3.20 9.33 2.37
C GLY A 33 3.02 8.56 3.69
N THR A 34 2.11 7.58 3.71
CA THR A 34 1.93 6.67 4.85
C THR A 34 3.20 5.83 5.05
N LEU A 35 3.73 5.23 3.98
CA LEU A 35 4.97 4.45 4.04
C LEU A 35 6.16 5.29 4.51
N ALA A 36 6.30 6.51 4.01
CA ALA A 36 7.33 7.45 4.45
C ALA A 36 7.25 7.76 5.94
N THR A 37 6.02 7.87 6.46
CA THR A 37 5.76 8.10 7.89
C THR A 37 6.18 6.91 8.73
N ILE A 38 5.86 5.69 8.30
CA ILE A 38 6.29 4.46 8.98
C ILE A 38 7.81 4.36 9.01
N ILE A 39 8.48 4.64 7.89
CA ILE A 39 9.95 4.63 7.80
C ILE A 39 10.56 5.67 8.76
N ASP A 40 10.01 6.89 8.80
CA ASP A 40 10.47 7.93 9.73
C ASP A 40 10.31 7.50 11.20
N TRP A 41 9.18 6.87 11.54
CA TRP A 41 8.98 6.31 12.88
C TRP A 41 10.02 5.25 13.22
N SER A 42 10.31 4.33 12.30
CA SER A 42 11.32 3.28 12.49
C SER A 42 12.72 3.85 12.74
N PHE A 43 13.06 5.00 12.15
CA PHE A 43 14.34 5.68 12.41
C PHE A 43 14.39 6.45 13.73
N ARG A 44 13.23 6.76 14.33
CA ARG A 44 13.11 7.55 15.57
C ARG A 44 12.77 6.71 16.80
N SER A 45 12.29 5.49 16.60
CA SER A 45 11.84 4.61 17.67
C SER A 45 13.00 3.95 18.42
N LEU A 46 12.84 3.84 19.73
CA LEU A 46 13.51 2.87 20.58
C LEU A 46 12.39 2.03 21.24
N PRO A 47 12.36 0.69 21.09
CA PRO A 47 13.42 -0.18 20.57
C PRO A 47 13.54 -0.20 19.03
N ASP A 48 14.53 -0.93 18.52
CA ASP A 48 14.90 -1.06 17.08
C ASP A 48 13.80 -1.66 16.18
N GLU A 49 12.66 -2.02 16.75
CA GLU A 49 11.48 -2.55 16.07
C GLU A 49 10.23 -1.79 16.52
N ILE A 50 9.33 -1.53 15.58
CA ILE A 50 8.02 -0.94 15.86
C ILE A 50 6.90 -1.83 15.36
N LEU A 51 5.78 -1.80 16.09
CA LEU A 51 4.52 -2.36 15.66
C LEU A 51 3.58 -1.22 15.27
N VAL A 52 3.13 -1.22 14.02
CA VAL A 52 2.22 -0.21 13.48
C VAL A 52 0.92 -0.89 13.09
N GLY A 53 -0.17 -0.51 13.75
CA GLY A 53 -1.53 -0.83 13.29
C GLY A 53 -1.92 0.10 12.16
N ILE A 54 -2.42 -0.45 11.05
CA ILE A 54 -2.85 0.30 9.88
C ILE A 54 -4.27 -0.13 9.55
N ASP A 55 -5.19 0.82 9.61
CA ASP A 55 -6.57 0.64 9.21
C ASP A 55 -6.81 1.17 7.80
N ILE A 56 -7.88 0.69 7.19
CA ILE A 56 -8.40 1.23 5.94
C ILE A 56 -9.11 2.55 6.22
N ASP A 57 -9.07 3.47 5.27
CA ASP A 57 -9.94 4.64 5.28
C ASP A 57 -11.13 4.40 4.34
N THR A 58 -12.28 4.04 4.93
CA THR A 58 -13.52 3.78 4.17
C THR A 58 -14.08 5.02 3.46
N ALA A 59 -13.61 6.22 3.80
CA ALA A 59 -13.94 7.45 3.08
C ALA A 59 -13.04 7.68 1.86
N ARG A 60 -11.97 6.88 1.70
CA ARG A 60 -10.99 6.99 0.61
C ARG A 60 -10.92 5.70 -0.20
N PRO A 61 -11.81 5.52 -1.19
CA PRO A 61 -11.71 4.38 -2.10
C PRO A 61 -10.40 4.45 -2.89
N ASN A 62 -9.99 3.30 -3.41
CA ASN A 62 -8.87 3.22 -4.34
C ASN A 62 -9.11 4.14 -5.55
N PRO A 63 -8.04 4.74 -6.11
CA PRO A 63 -8.16 5.50 -7.35
C PRO A 63 -8.75 4.63 -8.47
N GLY A 64 -9.59 5.22 -9.31
CA GLY A 64 -10.27 4.49 -10.38
C GLY A 64 -9.28 3.82 -11.35
N GLY A 65 -9.64 2.62 -11.82
CA GLY A 65 -8.79 1.82 -12.71
C GLY A 65 -7.81 0.91 -11.96
N VAL A 66 -7.53 1.15 -10.68
CA VAL A 66 -6.57 0.33 -9.92
C VAL A 66 -7.13 -1.06 -9.67
N ASP A 67 -8.37 -1.15 -9.19
CA ASP A 67 -8.98 -2.43 -8.84
C ASP A 67 -9.21 -3.30 -10.09
N GLU A 68 -9.44 -2.69 -11.25
CA GLU A 68 -9.59 -3.40 -12.53
C GLU A 68 -8.25 -3.91 -13.08
N VAL A 69 -7.17 -3.17 -12.83
CA VAL A 69 -5.83 -3.49 -13.36
C VAL A 69 -5.06 -4.43 -12.45
N PHE A 70 -5.22 -4.29 -11.13
CA PHE A 70 -4.52 -5.08 -10.11
C PHE A 70 -5.39 -6.14 -9.45
N GLY A 71 -6.71 -6.10 -9.66
CA GLY A 71 -7.64 -7.06 -9.10
C GLY A 71 -7.40 -8.46 -9.63
N GLY A 72 -7.13 -9.39 -8.70
CA GLY A 72 -7.10 -10.82 -9.00
C GLY A 72 -8.49 -11.36 -9.32
N ALA A 73 -8.57 -12.61 -9.75
CA ALA A 73 -9.79 -13.24 -10.25
C ALA A 73 -10.91 -13.50 -9.21
N ARG A 74 -10.77 -13.05 -7.96
CA ARG A 74 -11.71 -13.37 -6.86
C ARG A 74 -12.08 -12.13 -6.04
N ASP A 75 -13.38 -11.95 -5.84
CA ASP A 75 -13.95 -10.89 -5.02
C ASP A 75 -14.00 -11.27 -3.52
N GLY A 76 -14.07 -10.25 -2.65
CA GLY A 76 -14.36 -10.43 -1.22
C GLY A 76 -13.24 -11.09 -0.41
N MET A 77 -11.99 -11.02 -0.90
CA MET A 77 -10.85 -11.72 -0.29
C MET A 77 -10.32 -11.05 0.99
N PHE A 78 -10.62 -9.75 1.18
CA PHE A 78 -10.29 -8.98 2.37
C PHE A 78 -11.32 -7.86 2.58
N ALA A 79 -11.73 -7.62 3.83
CA ALA A 79 -12.80 -6.68 4.17
C ALA A 79 -12.49 -5.21 3.85
N GLY A 80 -11.21 -4.85 3.68
CA GLY A 80 -10.79 -3.50 3.31
C GLY A 80 -10.29 -3.36 1.88
N GLN A 81 -10.50 -4.36 1.03
CA GLN A 81 -10.15 -4.27 -0.38
C GLN A 81 -10.96 -3.15 -1.03
N GLY A 82 -10.33 -2.38 -1.91
CA GLY A 82 -10.95 -1.22 -2.57
C GLY A 82 -10.81 0.10 -1.80
N TYR A 83 -10.09 0.13 -0.66
CA TYR A 83 -9.84 1.34 0.12
C TYR A 83 -8.35 1.55 0.40
N LEU A 84 -7.94 2.81 0.51
CA LEU A 84 -6.57 3.17 0.87
C LEU A 84 -6.26 2.83 2.33
N MET A 85 -5.08 2.26 2.57
CA MET A 85 -4.53 2.00 3.90
C MET A 85 -3.85 3.23 4.50
N GLY A 86 -4.15 3.53 5.76
CA GLY A 86 -3.52 4.63 6.50
C GLY A 86 -4.03 6.00 6.07
N GLN A 87 -3.24 7.06 6.34
CA GLN A 87 -3.52 8.45 5.96
C GLN A 87 -2.50 8.98 4.95
#